data_AF-A0A1Q5JDA3-F1
#
_entry.id   AF-A0A1Q5JDA3-F1
#
_cell.length_a   1.000
_cell.length_b   1.000
_cell.length_c   1.000
_cell.angle_alpha   90.00
_cell.angle_beta   90.00
_cell.angle_gamma   90.00
#
_symmetry.space_group_name_H-M   'P 1'
#
loop_
_entity.id
_entity.type
_entity.pdbx_description
1 polymer ?
#
loop_
_entity_poly.entity_id
_entity_poly.type
_entity_poly.pdbx_seq_one_letter_code
_entity_poly.pdbx_strand_id
1 'polypeptide(L)'
;MDTTCNITDLPRFLAHVCEELGLDLTPQQAAADFDTLLDWDSVHLLRLVMLAERATGRPVPVARVLQARNLAEVHRLVVAP
;
A
#
# COMPACT_ATOMS: atom_id res chain seq x y z
N MET A 1 15.70 7.99 17.80
CA MET A 1 15.50 6.81 16.94
C MET A 1 14.49 7.26 15.90
N ASP A 2 14.95 8.06 14.95
CA ASP A 2 14.11 8.63 13.90
C ASP A 2 14.23 7.74 12.69
N THR A 3 13.52 6.61 12.73
CA THR A 3 13.32 5.79 11.54
C THR A 3 12.25 6.49 10.71
N THR A 4 12.64 7.50 9.93
CA THR A 4 11.78 7.99 8.85
C THR A 4 11.58 6.80 7.90
N CYS A 5 10.47 6.08 8.05
CA CYS A 5 10.16 4.91 7.27
C CYS A 5 9.98 5.35 5.81
N ASN A 6 11.06 5.28 5.03
CA ASN A 6 11.08 5.76 3.67
C ASN A 6 10.36 4.74 2.77
N ILE A 7 9.03 4.79 2.73
CA ILE A 7 8.17 3.91 1.91
C ILE A 7 8.28 4.17 0.39
N THR A 8 9.35 4.84 -0.05
CA THR A 8 9.61 5.18 -1.47
C THR A 8 9.98 3.95 -2.30
N ASP A 9 10.43 2.88 -1.64
CA ASP A 9 10.77 1.60 -2.27
C ASP A 9 9.63 0.59 -2.13
N LEU A 10 9.24 -0.05 -3.25
CA LEU A 10 8.13 -1.01 -3.27
C LEU A 10 8.31 -2.18 -2.28
N PRO A 11 9.49 -2.83 -2.16
CA PRO A 11 9.67 -3.91 -1.17
C PRO A 11 9.47 -3.44 0.28
N ARG A 12 9.86 -2.20 0.59
CA ARG A 12 9.71 -1.63 1.94
C ARG A 12 8.26 -1.27 2.22
N PHE A 13 7.59 -0.67 1.25
CA PHE A 13 6.16 -0.42 1.30
C PHE A 13 5.39 -1.71 1.52
N LEU A 14 5.71 -2.78 0.78
CA LEU A 14 5.08 -4.09 0.96
C LEU A 14 5.33 -4.68 2.34
N ALA A 15 6.55 -4.65 2.85
CA ALA A 15 6.84 -5.13 4.20
C ALA A 15 5.99 -4.40 5.26
N HIS A 16 5.85 -3.08 5.11
CA HIS A 16 5.05 -2.27 6.03
C HIS A 16 3.55 -2.55 5.90
N VAL A 17 3.04 -2.73 4.68
CA VAL A 17 1.64 -3.11 4.43
C VAL A 17 1.34 -4.49 5.01
N CYS A 18 2.23 -5.46 4.82
CA CYS A 18 2.09 -6.80 5.38
C CYS A 18 2.06 -6.78 6.91
N GLU A 19 2.97 -6.04 7.54
CA GLU A 19 3.03 -5.88 9.00
C GLU A 19 1.75 -5.24 9.57
N GLU A 20 1.29 -4.14 8.97
CA GLU A 20 0.17 -3.35 9.49
C GLU A 20 -1.21 -3.96 9.18
N LEU A 21 -1.34 -4.64 8.04
CA LEU A 21 -2.59 -5.27 7.63
C LEU A 21 -2.68 -6.74 8.04
N GLY A 22 -1.60 -7.33 8.56
CA GLY A 22 -1.53 -8.76 8.90
C GLY A 22 -1.63 -9.66 7.68
N LEU A 23 -1.11 -9.21 6.54
CA LEU A 23 -1.13 -9.94 5.26
C LEU A 23 0.24 -10.56 4.99
N ASP A 24 0.26 -11.67 4.26
CA ASP A 24 1.48 -12.29 3.74
C ASP A 24 1.49 -12.20 2.21
N LEU A 25 2.03 -11.10 1.69
CA LEU A 25 2.08 -10.83 0.26
C LEU A 25 3.52 -10.87 -0.26
N THR A 26 3.72 -11.65 -1.32
CA THR A 26 4.97 -11.68 -2.08
C THR A 26 5.05 -10.47 -3.05
N PRO A 27 6.27 -10.10 -3.51
CA PRO A 27 6.43 -9.09 -4.54
C PRO A 27 5.68 -9.41 -5.85
N GLN A 28 5.53 -10.70 -6.20
CA GLN A 28 4.72 -11.09 -7.37
C GLN A 28 3.23 -10.81 -7.15
N GLN A 29 2.70 -11.10 -5.95
CA GLN A 29 1.32 -10.80 -5.59
C GLN A 29 1.04 -9.29 -5.53
N ALA A 30 2.04 -8.46 -5.19
CA ALA A 30 1.90 -7.01 -5.23
C ALA A 30 1.62 -6.43 -6.63
N ALA A 31 2.00 -7.16 -7.68
CA ALA A 31 1.70 -6.82 -9.07
C ALA A 31 0.43 -7.54 -9.59
N ALA A 32 -0.13 -8.47 -8.82
CA ALA A 32 -1.37 -9.16 -9.17
C ALA A 32 -2.58 -8.30 -8.83
N ASP A 33 -3.67 -8.50 -9.56
CA ASP A 33 -4.92 -7.78 -9.31
C ASP A 33 -5.48 -8.13 -7.92
N PHE A 34 -5.97 -7.12 -7.19
CA PHE A 34 -6.54 -7.28 -5.85
C PHE A 34 -7.60 -8.38 -5.77
N ASP A 35 -8.44 -8.50 -6.81
CA ASP A 35 -9.49 -9.52 -6.90
C ASP A 35 -8.96 -10.96 -6.96
N THR A 36 -7.66 -11.14 -7.24
CA THR A 36 -7.01 -12.45 -7.31
C THR A 36 -6.28 -12.84 -6.02
N LEU A 37 -6.19 -11.93 -5.05
CA LEU A 37 -5.53 -12.15 -3.78
C LEU A 37 -6.49 -12.78 -2.79
N LEU A 38 -6.12 -13.95 -2.25
CA LEU A 38 -6.98 -14.77 -1.39
C LEU A 38 -7.41 -14.03 -0.10
N ASP A 39 -6.49 -13.30 0.52
CA ASP A 39 -6.69 -12.63 1.82
C ASP A 39 -7.01 -11.13 1.69
N TRP A 40 -7.29 -10.66 0.46
CA TRP A 40 -7.57 -9.24 0.21
C TRP A 40 -9.06 -8.90 0.35
N ASP A 41 -9.34 -7.69 0.82
CA ASP A 41 -10.69 -7.14 1.00
C ASP A 41 -10.65 -5.63 0.71
N SER A 42 -11.76 -5.05 0.26
CA SER A 42 -11.94 -3.59 0.11
C SER A 42 -11.62 -2.80 1.38
N VAL A 43 -11.78 -3.39 2.58
CA VAL A 43 -11.38 -2.74 3.84
C VAL A 43 -9.86 -2.55 3.92
N HIS A 44 -9.07 -3.47 3.35
CA HIS A 44 -7.60 -3.36 3.29
C HIS A 44 -7.16 -2.16 2.47
N LEU A 45 -7.88 -1.84 1.38
CA LEU A 45 -7.66 -0.63 0.56
C LEU A 45 -7.80 0.67 1.39
N LEU A 46 -8.84 0.77 2.21
CA LEU A 46 -9.05 1.94 3.09
C LEU A 46 -8.00 2.03 4.20
N ARG A 47 -7.63 0.90 4.80
CA ARG A 47 -6.54 0.86 5.78
C ARG A 47 -5.21 1.28 5.18
N LEU A 48 -4.97 0.88 3.93
CA LEU A 48 -3.77 1.24 3.20
C LEU A 48 -3.68 2.74 2.89
N VAL A 49 -4.80 3.40 2.59
CA VAL A 49 -4.86 4.88 2.51
C VAL A 49 -4.41 5.49 3.85
N MET A 50 -5.03 5.08 4.96
CA MET A 50 -4.68 5.63 6.28
C MET A 50 -3.21 5.40 6.63
N LEU A 51 -2.67 4.23 6.29
CA LEU A 51 -1.27 3.89 6.49
C LEU A 51 -0.36 4.81 5.66
N ALA A 52 -0.67 5.00 4.38
CA ALA A 52 0.10 5.84 3.48
C ALA A 52 0.07 7.32 3.90
N GLU A 53 -1.07 7.84 4.35
CA GLU A 53 -1.17 9.22 4.87
C GLU A 53 -0.33 9.42 6.13
N ARG A 54 -0.33 8.44 7.04
CA ARG A 54 0.51 8.46 8.25
C ARG A 54 1.99 8.39 7.92
N ALA A 55 2.38 7.52 6.98
CA ALA A 55 3.77 7.31 6.61
C ALA A 55 4.35 8.50 5.84
N THR A 56 3.55 9.14 4.99
CA THR A 56 3.99 10.27 4.15
C THR A 56 3.73 11.64 4.77
N GLY A 57 2.83 11.73 5.77
CA GLY A 57 2.40 12.99 6.37
C GLY A 57 1.55 13.87 5.43
N ARG A 58 1.07 13.34 4.30
CA ARG A 58 0.25 14.06 3.31
C ARG A 58 -1.00 13.26 2.95
N PRO A 59 -2.10 13.95 2.58
CA PRO A 59 -3.31 13.29 2.15
C PRO A 59 -3.09 12.50 0.86
N VAL A 60 -3.66 11.30 0.80
CA VAL A 60 -3.57 10.42 -0.37
C VAL A 60 -4.89 10.50 -1.15
N PRO A 61 -4.87 10.60 -2.49
CA PRO A 61 -6.09 10.72 -3.27
C PRO A 61 -6.89 9.40 -3.25
N VAL A 62 -7.78 9.26 -2.27
CA VAL A 62 -8.61 8.07 -2.02
C VAL A 62 -9.30 7.56 -3.29
N ALA A 63 -9.90 8.46 -4.07
CA ALA A 63 -10.58 8.10 -5.31
C ALA A 63 -9.65 7.44 -6.34
N ARG A 64 -8.38 7.84 -6.40
CA ARG A 64 -7.37 7.22 -7.28
C ARG A 64 -6.89 5.90 -6.73
N VAL A 65 -6.73 5.79 -5.41
CA VAL A 65 -6.35 4.54 -4.75
C VAL A 65 -7.42 3.46 -4.92
N LEU A 66 -8.71 3.82 -4.80
CA LEU A 66 -9.83 2.92 -5.06
C LEU A 66 -9.95 2.48 -6.53
N GLN A 67 -9.31 3.18 -7.46
CA GLN A 67 -9.24 2.81 -8.88
C GLN A 67 -8.01 1.96 -9.20
N ALA A 68 -7.06 1.84 -8.28
CA ALA A 68 -5.87 1.03 -8.48
C ALA A 68 -6.22 -0.46 -8.49
N ARG A 69 -5.55 -1.21 -9.36
CA ARG A 69 -5.80 -2.65 -9.51
C ARG A 69 -4.92 -3.51 -8.64
N ASN A 70 -3.79 -2.98 -8.18
CA ASN A 70 -2.78 -3.73 -7.42
C ASN A 70 -1.95 -2.80 -6.52
N LEU A 71 -1.18 -3.40 -5.61
CA LEU A 71 -0.34 -2.66 -4.66
C LEU A 71 0.75 -1.83 -5.34
N ALA A 72 1.29 -2.29 -6.48
CA ALA A 72 2.29 -1.55 -7.22
C ALA A 72 1.76 -0.22 -7.77
N GLU A 73 0.52 -0.18 -8.26
CA GLU A 73 -0.14 1.06 -8.67
C GLU A 73 -0.40 1.99 -7.49
N VAL A 74 -0.84 1.46 -6.35
CA VAL A 74 -1.01 2.29 -5.15
C VAL A 74 0.31 2.87 -4.66
N HIS A 75 1.38 2.08 -4.63
CA HIS A 75 2.71 2.57 -4.29
C HIS A 75 3.11 3.76 -5.17
N ARG A 76 2.89 3.70 -6.49
CA ARG A 76 3.16 4.83 -7.40
C ARG A 76 2.37 6.09 -7.02
N LEU A 77 1.11 5.95 -6.62
CA LEU A 77 0.27 7.08 -6.19
C LEU A 77 0.78 7.69 -4.87
N VAL A 78 1.34 6.88 -3.98
CA VAL A 78 1.82 7.32 -2.67
C VAL A 78 3.20 7.98 -2.74
N VAL A 79 4.09 7.49 -3.61
CA VAL A 79 5.44 8.04 -3.80
C VAL A 79 5.49 9.19 -4.78
N ALA A 80 4.43 9.36 -5.61
CA ALA A 80 4.30 10.53 -6.45
C ALA A 80 4.35 11.82 -5.60
N PRO A 81 5.04 12.88 -6.06
CA PRO A 81 5.16 14.15 -5.33
C PRO A 81 3.81 14.85 -5.12
#